data_AF-A0A8C1JQQ2-F1
#
_entry.id   AF-A0A8C1JQQ2-F1
#
_cell.length_a   1.000
_cell.length_b   1.000
_cell.length_c   1.000
_cell.angle_alpha   90.00
_cell.angle_beta   90.00
_cell.angle_gamma   90.00
#
_symmetry.space_group_name_H-M   'P 1'
#
loop_
_entity.id
_entity.type
_entity.pdbx_description
1 polymer ?
#
loop_
_entity_poly.entity_id
_entity_poly.type
_entity_poly.pdbx_seq_one_letter_code
_entity_poly.pdbx_strand_id
1 'polypeptide(L)'
;MNVSSFRDCKAWKSEGLPLSTSSNEACKLYDAILSQYVTWRNNETLGGIEGCITAVKAADPDFVMGHVISTGLELVGTGSSVLRDKRLASAVRRTVELANSQELTSRERSHVKAVELFSKGSYKLVLLRFMFTVSLGNKK
;
A
#
# COMPACT_ATOMS: atom_id res chain seq x y z
N MET A 1 -4.45 -17.69 -6.88
CA MET A 1 -4.18 -17.89 -5.44
C MET A 1 -5.46 -17.58 -4.68
N ASN A 2 -5.77 -18.27 -3.58
CA ASN A 2 -6.97 -17.97 -2.78
C ASN A 2 -6.64 -16.94 -1.69
N VAL A 3 -7.57 -16.03 -1.34
CA VAL A 3 -7.37 -15.01 -0.30
C VAL A 3 -6.90 -15.63 1.02
N SER A 4 -7.42 -16.82 1.33
CA SER A 4 -7.09 -17.57 2.55
C SER A 4 -5.62 -17.95 2.69
N SER A 5 -4.85 -18.00 1.59
CA SER A 5 -3.43 -18.35 1.59
C SER A 5 -2.49 -17.17 1.89
N PHE A 6 -3.00 -15.94 1.90
CA PHE A 6 -2.21 -14.74 2.15
C PHE A 6 -2.02 -14.44 3.64
N ARG A 7 -1.01 -13.64 3.95
CA ARG A 7 -0.59 -13.29 5.31
C ARG A 7 -1.65 -12.46 6.02
N ASP A 8 -2.10 -12.95 7.17
CA ASP A 8 -2.95 -12.22 8.11
C ASP A 8 -2.11 -11.34 9.08
N CYS A 9 -2.76 -10.62 10.00
CA CYS A 9 -2.08 -9.74 10.95
C CYS A 9 -0.97 -10.45 11.74
N LYS A 10 -1.20 -11.71 12.13
CA LYS A 10 -0.26 -12.50 12.92
C LYS A 10 0.93 -12.94 12.08
N ALA A 11 0.69 -13.39 10.84
CA ALA A 11 1.73 -13.74 9.89
C ALA A 11 2.63 -12.54 9.56
N TRP A 12 2.06 -11.36 9.32
CA TRP A 12 2.84 -10.12 9.12
C TRP A 12 3.71 -9.78 10.33
N LYS A 13 3.17 -9.96 11.54
CA LYS A 13 3.93 -9.74 12.78
C LYS A 13 5.04 -10.77 12.99
N SER A 14 4.82 -12.05 12.66
CA SER A 14 5.86 -13.09 12.79
C SER A 14 7.03 -12.89 11.83
N GLU A 15 6.79 -12.28 10.67
CA GLU A 15 7.83 -11.86 9.71
C GLU A 15 8.58 -10.59 10.14
N GLY A 16 8.29 -10.05 11.33
CA GLY A 16 8.90 -8.80 11.81
C GLY A 16 8.37 -7.55 11.10
N LEU A 17 7.25 -7.67 10.39
CA LEU A 17 6.65 -6.60 9.60
C LEU A 17 5.22 -6.27 10.09
N PRO A 18 5.01 -5.90 11.37
CA PRO A 18 3.68 -5.60 11.89
C PRO A 18 3.01 -4.47 11.08
N LEU A 19 1.69 -4.53 10.95
CA LEU A 19 0.82 -3.53 10.34
C LEU A 19 -0.08 -2.92 11.42
N SER A 20 -0.50 -1.66 11.23
CA SER A 20 -1.32 -0.94 12.21
C SER A 20 -2.80 -1.37 12.22
N THR A 21 -3.26 -2.10 11.20
CA THR A 21 -4.64 -2.61 11.13
C THR A 21 -4.83 -3.84 12.02
N SER A 22 -6.03 -3.97 12.59
CA SER A 22 -6.50 -5.18 13.26
C SER A 22 -7.29 -6.11 12.32
N SER A 23 -7.58 -5.69 11.09
CA SER A 23 -8.37 -6.45 10.12
C SER A 23 -7.50 -7.49 9.39
N ASN A 24 -7.74 -8.76 9.72
CA ASN A 24 -7.09 -9.88 9.05
C ASN A 24 -7.40 -9.89 7.55
N GLU A 25 -8.61 -9.52 7.16
CA GLU A 25 -9.01 -9.46 5.76
C GLU A 25 -8.23 -8.38 5.02
N ALA A 26 -8.08 -7.19 5.61
CA ALA A 26 -7.28 -6.12 5.02
C ALA A 26 -5.81 -6.52 4.85
N CYS A 27 -5.22 -7.22 5.83
CA CYS A 27 -3.85 -7.74 5.73
C CYS A 27 -3.67 -8.75 4.60
N LYS A 28 -4.64 -9.65 4.42
CA LYS A 28 -4.61 -10.66 3.35
C LYS A 28 -4.74 -10.02 1.98
N LEU A 29 -5.66 -9.08 1.82
CA LEU A 29 -5.85 -8.34 0.57
C LEU A 29 -4.64 -7.48 0.24
N TYR A 30 -4.02 -6.85 1.25
CA TYR A 30 -2.77 -6.12 1.08
C TYR A 30 -1.65 -7.03 0.57
N ASP A 31 -1.48 -8.19 1.19
CA ASP A 31 -0.49 -9.18 0.77
C ASP A 31 -0.77 -9.74 -0.64
N ALA A 32 -2.05 -9.89 -1.00
CA ALA A 32 -2.47 -10.24 -2.36
C ALA A 32 -2.08 -9.16 -3.37
N ILE A 33 -2.23 -7.87 -3.04
CA ILE A 33 -1.79 -6.75 -3.90
C ILE A 33 -0.27 -6.82 -4.10
N LEU A 34 0.49 -6.98 -3.01
CA LEU A 34 1.95 -7.05 -3.09
C LEU A 34 2.42 -8.25 -3.91
N SER A 35 1.79 -9.41 -3.71
CA SER A 35 2.11 -10.63 -4.46
C SER A 35 1.87 -10.44 -5.96
N GLN A 36 0.72 -9.87 -6.35
CA GLN A 36 0.42 -9.59 -7.76
C GLN A 36 1.41 -8.57 -8.36
N TYR A 37 1.72 -7.52 -7.61
CA TYR A 37 2.66 -6.48 -8.05
C TYR A 37 4.09 -7.01 -8.25
N VAL A 38 4.61 -7.78 -7.29
CA VAL A 38 5.99 -8.33 -7.36
C VAL A 38 6.10 -9.45 -8.39
N THR A 39 5.09 -10.29 -8.53
CA THR A 39 5.12 -11.41 -9.49
C THR A 39 4.74 -10.99 -10.91
N TRP A 40 4.24 -9.77 -11.10
CA TRP A 40 3.66 -9.30 -12.37
C TRP A 40 2.57 -10.23 -12.90
N ARG A 41 1.82 -10.89 -12.00
CA ARG A 41 0.73 -11.81 -12.33
C ARG A 41 -0.54 -11.36 -11.64
N ASN A 42 -1.54 -11.00 -12.44
CA ASN A 42 -2.87 -10.69 -11.93
C ASN A 42 -3.59 -11.96 -11.51
N ASN A 43 -4.35 -11.86 -10.44
CA ASN A 43 -5.26 -12.88 -9.98
C ASN A 43 -6.68 -12.46 -10.33
N GLU A 44 -7.18 -12.95 -11.47
CA GLU A 44 -8.49 -12.56 -12.00
C GLU A 44 -9.65 -12.89 -11.06
N THR A 45 -9.52 -13.95 -10.25
CA THR A 45 -10.56 -14.32 -9.27
C THR A 45 -10.72 -13.28 -8.15
N LEU A 46 -9.73 -12.40 -7.95
CA LEU A 46 -9.76 -11.31 -6.98
C LEU A 46 -9.98 -9.94 -7.65
N GLY A 47 -10.28 -9.92 -8.96
CA GLY A 47 -10.40 -8.69 -9.75
C GLY A 47 -9.06 -7.99 -9.99
N GLY A 48 -7.94 -8.72 -9.95
CA GLY A 48 -6.61 -8.16 -10.14
C GLY A 48 -6.18 -7.23 -8.99
N ILE A 49 -5.24 -6.33 -9.27
CA ILE A 49 -4.77 -5.34 -8.28
C ILE A 49 -5.87 -4.35 -7.92
N GLU A 50 -6.61 -3.82 -8.90
CA GLU A 50 -7.68 -2.84 -8.68
C GLU A 50 -8.85 -3.42 -7.85
N GLY A 51 -9.24 -4.67 -8.12
CA GLY A 51 -10.23 -5.38 -7.32
C GLY A 51 -9.78 -5.54 -5.87
N CYS A 52 -8.52 -5.92 -5.65
CA CYS A 52 -7.96 -6.02 -4.30
C CYS A 52 -7.87 -4.66 -3.59
N ILE A 53 -7.52 -3.58 -4.31
CA ILE A 53 -7.51 -2.21 -3.75
C ILE A 53 -8.91 -1.77 -3.31
N THR A 54 -9.92 -2.11 -4.09
CA THR A 54 -11.32 -1.81 -3.74
C THR A 54 -11.72 -2.61 -2.50
N ALA A 55 -11.42 -3.90 -2.48
CA ALA A 55 -11.73 -4.79 -1.37
C ALA A 55 -11.00 -4.39 -0.08
N VAL A 56 -9.71 -4.01 -0.13
CA VAL A 56 -8.94 -3.66 1.07
C VAL A 56 -9.47 -2.39 1.73
N LYS A 57 -9.88 -1.39 0.93
CA LYS A 57 -10.50 -0.16 1.43
C LYS A 57 -11.90 -0.40 2.02
N ALA A 58 -12.64 -1.38 1.49
CA ALA A 58 -13.92 -1.79 2.06
C ALA A 58 -13.75 -2.57 3.37
N ALA A 59 -12.72 -3.42 3.45
CA ALA A 59 -12.42 -4.22 4.63
C ALA A 59 -11.87 -3.40 5.80
N ASP A 60 -11.09 -2.36 5.53
CA ASP A 60 -10.63 -1.38 6.51
C ASP A 60 -10.40 0.01 5.86
N PRO A 61 -11.38 0.93 5.97
CA PRO A 61 -11.29 2.27 5.39
C PRO A 61 -10.19 3.16 5.96
N ASP A 62 -9.66 2.87 7.14
CA ASP A 62 -8.62 3.65 7.82
C ASP A 62 -7.24 2.96 7.75
N PHE A 63 -7.15 1.83 7.05
CA PHE A 63 -5.90 1.13 6.85
C PHE A 63 -4.91 1.91 5.98
N VAL A 64 -3.95 2.56 6.63
CA VAL A 64 -2.95 3.44 5.98
C VAL A 64 -2.21 2.75 4.86
N MET A 65 -1.74 1.51 5.04
CA MET A 65 -0.98 0.84 3.97
C MET A 65 -1.82 0.51 2.74
N GLY A 66 -3.14 0.32 2.90
CA GLY A 66 -4.08 0.21 1.79
C GLY A 66 -4.19 1.51 0.98
N HIS A 67 -4.23 2.66 1.65
CA HIS A 67 -4.20 3.97 0.98
C HIS A 67 -2.85 4.27 0.33
N VAL A 68 -1.76 3.89 1.00
CA VAL A 68 -0.39 4.05 0.51
C VAL A 68 -0.16 3.27 -0.77
N ILE A 69 -0.55 1.98 -0.84
CA ILE A 69 -0.34 1.19 -2.05
C ILE A 69 -1.23 1.68 -3.20
N SER A 70 -2.49 2.03 -2.92
CA SER A 70 -3.41 2.56 -3.93
C SER A 70 -2.90 3.89 -4.51
N THR A 71 -2.58 4.86 -3.66
CA THR A 71 -2.12 6.19 -4.10
C THR A 71 -0.71 6.11 -4.69
N GLY A 72 0.15 5.27 -4.11
CA GLY A 72 1.53 5.10 -4.57
C GLY A 72 1.62 4.48 -5.97
N LEU A 73 0.82 3.46 -6.27
CA LEU A 73 0.79 2.86 -7.62
C LEU A 73 0.31 3.86 -8.68
N GLU A 74 -0.70 4.67 -8.37
CA GLU A 74 -1.19 5.72 -9.28
C GLU A 74 -0.11 6.79 -9.54
N LEU A 75 0.61 7.22 -8.50
CA LEU A 75 1.72 8.16 -8.61
C LEU A 75 2.88 7.58 -9.45
N VAL A 76 3.26 6.32 -9.20
CA VAL A 76 4.36 5.66 -9.93
C VAL A 76 4.00 5.37 -11.38
N GLY A 77 2.71 5.20 -11.71
CA GLY A 77 2.25 4.97 -13.08
C GLY A 77 2.48 6.16 -14.03
N THR A 78 2.79 7.36 -13.52
CA THR A 78 3.05 8.61 -14.28
C THR A 78 1.96 9.08 -15.25
N GLY A 79 0.81 8.38 -15.31
CA GLY A 79 -0.33 8.75 -16.15
C GLY A 79 -1.10 9.98 -15.66
N SER A 80 -0.86 10.41 -14.41
CA SER A 80 -1.50 11.57 -13.79
C SER A 80 -0.52 12.26 -12.83
N SER A 81 -0.88 13.46 -12.34
CA SER A 81 -0.13 14.17 -11.31
C SER A 81 -1.05 14.96 -10.38
N VAL A 82 -0.64 15.16 -9.13
CA VAL A 82 -1.44 15.94 -8.16
C VAL A 82 -1.71 17.38 -8.59
N LEU A 83 -0.94 17.92 -9.54
CA LEU A 83 -1.18 19.25 -10.10
C LEU A 83 -2.36 19.27 -11.08
N ARG A 84 -2.60 18.15 -11.77
CA ARG A 84 -3.63 18.03 -12.82
C ARG A 84 -4.87 17.28 -12.35
N ASP A 85 -4.72 16.47 -11.30
CA ASP A 85 -5.75 15.58 -10.80
C ASP A 85 -6.07 15.85 -9.32
N LYS A 86 -7.22 16.49 -9.11
CA LYS A 86 -7.73 16.84 -7.77
C LYS A 86 -8.10 15.60 -6.95
N ARG A 87 -8.47 14.48 -7.59
CA ARG A 87 -8.77 13.22 -6.91
C ARG A 87 -7.48 12.65 -6.34
N LEU A 88 -6.43 12.59 -7.15
CA LEU A 88 -5.11 12.12 -6.71
C LEU A 88 -4.52 13.02 -5.62
N ALA A 89 -4.63 14.35 -5.76
CA ALA A 89 -4.21 15.28 -4.72
C ALA A 89 -4.95 15.05 -3.39
N SER A 90 -6.25 14.78 -3.44
CA SER A 90 -7.05 14.47 -2.25
C SER A 90 -6.71 13.10 -1.65
N ALA A 91 -6.40 12.11 -2.47
CA ALA A 91 -5.95 10.79 -2.01
C ALA A 91 -4.62 10.87 -1.25
N VAL A 92 -3.65 11.64 -1.76
CA VAL A 92 -2.38 11.92 -1.06
C VAL A 92 -2.64 12.60 0.28
N ARG A 93 -3.46 13.66 0.29
CA ARG A 93 -3.79 14.39 1.52
C ARG A 93 -4.43 13.47 2.56
N ARG A 94 -5.43 12.67 2.17
CA ARG A 94 -6.11 11.69 3.03
C ARG A 94 -5.14 10.67 3.60
N THR A 95 -4.19 10.18 2.80
CA THR A 95 -3.16 9.23 3.25
C THR A 95 -2.29 9.83 4.35
N VAL A 96 -1.90 11.10 4.22
CA VAL A 96 -1.10 11.82 5.22
C VAL A 96 -1.91 12.12 6.48
N GLU A 97 -3.17 12.54 6.33
CA GLU A 97 -4.08 12.79 7.46
C GLU A 97 -4.28 11.54 8.32
N LEU A 98 -4.55 10.39 7.69
CA LEU A 98 -4.66 9.10 8.38
C LEU A 98 -3.41 8.75 9.17
N ALA A 99 -2.25 8.98 8.57
CA ALA A 99 -0.97 8.64 9.21
C ALA A 99 -0.66 9.51 10.44
N ASN A 100 -1.24 10.71 10.49
CA ASN A 100 -1.12 11.62 11.62
C ASN A 100 -2.20 11.36 12.69
N SER A 101 -3.34 10.78 12.33
CA SER A 101 -4.43 10.50 13.27
C SER A 101 -4.27 9.19 14.05
N GLN A 102 -3.31 8.32 13.68
CA GLN A 102 -3.13 7.03 14.33
C GLN A 102 -1.68 6.69 14.65
N GLU A 103 -1.49 5.75 15.58
CA GLU A 103 -0.18 5.20 15.88
C GLU A 103 0.25 4.23 14.77
N LEU A 104 1.28 4.62 14.03
CA LEU A 104 1.87 3.83 12.96
C LEU A 104 3.25 3.32 13.34
N THR A 105 3.62 2.18 12.76
CA THR A 105 4.99 1.69 12.80
C THR A 105 5.93 2.63 12.03
N SER A 106 7.22 2.62 12.37
CA SER A 106 8.25 3.38 11.63
C SER A 106 8.28 3.05 10.13
N ARG A 107 7.98 1.79 9.78
CA ARG A 107 7.87 1.32 8.39
C ARG A 107 6.72 2.02 7.66
N GLU A 108 5.52 2.01 8.23
CA GLU A 108 4.33 2.62 7.62
C GLU A 108 4.52 4.13 7.46
N ARG A 109 5.06 4.81 8.47
CA ARG A 109 5.40 6.24 8.39
C ARG A 109 6.38 6.53 7.25
N SER A 110 7.38 5.67 7.05
CA SER A 110 8.34 5.81 5.95
C SER A 110 7.65 5.69 4.58
N HIS A 111 6.67 4.79 4.43
CA HIS A 111 5.92 4.67 3.17
C HIS A 111 4.97 5.83 2.93
N VAL A 112 4.30 6.35 3.97
CA VAL A 112 3.48 7.57 3.84
C VAL A 112 4.36 8.75 3.43
N LYS A 113 5.53 8.88 4.04
CA LYS A 113 6.48 9.94 3.68
C LYS A 113 6.95 9.80 2.23
N ALA A 114 7.15 8.58 1.76
CA ALA A 114 7.46 8.30 0.37
C ALA A 114 6.35 8.83 -0.57
N VAL A 115 5.08 8.50 -0.31
CA VAL A 115 3.94 9.00 -1.09
C VAL A 115 3.90 10.54 -1.12
N GLU A 116 4.06 11.19 0.04
CA GLU A 116 4.05 12.65 0.16
C GLU A 116 5.19 13.33 -0.61
N LEU A 117 6.41 12.78 -0.54
CA LEU A 117 7.57 13.31 -1.26
C LEU A 117 7.43 13.08 -2.77
N PHE A 118 6.93 11.91 -3.17
CA PHE A 118 6.70 11.59 -4.58
C PHE A 118 5.69 12.53 -5.20
N SER A 119 4.58 12.81 -4.51
CA SER A 119 3.56 13.74 -5.01
C SER A 119 4.09 15.16 -5.20
N LYS A 120 5.15 15.55 -4.48
CA LYS A 120 5.81 16.87 -4.60
C LYS A 120 6.95 16.86 -5.64
N GLY A 121 7.13 15.78 -6.41
CA GLY A 121 8.19 15.66 -7.40
C GLY A 121 9.59 15.45 -6.79
N SER A 122 9.70 15.03 -5.53
CA SER A 122 10.98 14.75 -4.88
C SER A 122 11.37 13.29 -5.07
N TYR A 123 11.92 12.96 -6.24
CA TYR A 123 12.19 11.59 -6.69
C TYR A 123 13.51 10.97 -6.20
N LYS A 124 14.49 11.78 -5.76
CA LYS A 124 15.90 11.36 -5.56
C LYS A 124 16.15 10.23 -4.55
N LEU A 125 15.20 9.84 -3.71
CA LEU A 125 15.34 8.72 -2.76
C LEU A 125 14.08 7.85 -2.57
N VAL A 126 12.99 8.18 -3.26
CA VAL A 126 11.65 7.68 -2.91
C VAL A 126 11.27 6.43 -3.70
N LEU A 127 11.61 6.39 -4.99
CA LEU A 127 11.34 5.25 -5.87
C LEU A 127 12.03 3.97 -5.38
N LEU A 128 13.30 4.08 -4.99
CA LEU A 128 14.04 2.94 -4.44
C LEU A 128 13.39 2.43 -3.16
N ARG A 129 13.01 3.31 -2.23
CA ARG A 129 12.46 2.87 -0.95
C ARG A 129 11.03 2.33 -1.07
N PHE A 130 10.19 2.87 -1.95
CA PHE A 130 8.84 2.36 -2.17
C PHE A 130 8.87 0.99 -2.88
N MET A 131 9.63 0.84 -3.97
CA MET A 131 9.72 -0.44 -4.70
C MET A 131 10.51 -1.51 -3.93
N PHE A 132 11.64 -1.17 -3.30
CA PHE A 132 12.47 -2.17 -2.61
C PHE A 132 11.94 -2.55 -1.23
N THR A 133 11.33 -1.66 -0.44
CA THR A 133 10.83 -2.06 0.90
C THR A 133 9.56 -2.90 0.82
N VAL A 134 8.79 -2.76 -0.26
CA VAL A 134 7.66 -3.66 -0.58
C VAL A 134 8.15 -5.05 -1.00
N SER A 135 9.30 -5.14 -1.69
CA SER A 135 9.83 -6.39 -2.26
C SER A 135 10.76 -7.15 -1.29
N LEU A 136 11.55 -6.46 -0.46
CA LEU A 136 12.58 -7.06 0.41
C LEU A 136 12.06 -7.70 1.71
N GLY A 137 10.74 -7.74 1.91
CA GLY A 137 10.11 -8.59 2.92
C GLY A 137 10.10 -10.07 2.54
N ASN A 138 10.43 -10.42 1.29
CA ASN A 138 10.76 -11.79 0.88
C ASN A 138 12.26 -12.02 1.03
N LYS A 139 12.74 -12.19 2.26
CA LYS A 139 13.98 -12.92 2.47
C LYS A 139 13.65 -14.41 2.38
N LYS A 140 13.98 -15.01 1.24
CA LYS A 140 14.62 -16.33 1.25
C LYS A 140 16.11 -16.10 1.03
#